data_AF-A0A2V8DA22-F1
#
_entry.id   AF-A0A2V8DA22-F1
#
_cell.length_a   1.000
_cell.length_b   1.000
_cell.length_c   1.000
_cell.angle_alpha   90.00
_cell.angle_beta   90.00
_cell.angle_gamma   90.00
#
_symmetry.space_group_name_H-M   'P 1'
#
loop_
_entity.id
_entity.type
_entity.pdbx_description
1 polymer ?
#
loop_
_entity_poly.entity_id
_entity_poly.type
_entity_poly.pdbx_seq_one_letter_code
_entity_poly.pdbx_strand_id
1 'polypeptide(L)' 'MLTLLITAFVLGLVFNATPGPVFAETVRQGVRGGFRSALAVQLGSLVGDALWAVVGLTGVGLLLRLESLR' A
#
# COMPACT_ATOMS: atom_id res chain seq x y z
N MET A 1 5.03 -20.01 -7.39
CA MET A 1 3.94 -19.21 -6.80
C MET A 1 4.20 -18.85 -5.35
N LEU A 2 4.47 -19.81 -4.47
CA LEU A 2 4.78 -19.53 -3.06
C LEU A 2 5.96 -18.56 -2.88
N THR A 3 7.06 -18.76 -3.64
CA THR A 3 8.22 -17.86 -3.62
C THR A 3 7.85 -16.42 -3.96
N LEU A 4 7.03 -16.20 -4.99
CA LEU A 4 6.58 -14.85 -5.39
C LEU A 4 5.78 -14.17 -4.28
N LEU A 5 4.86 -14.91 -3.65
CA LEU A 5 4.06 -14.43 -2.52
C LEU A 5 4.96 -14.04 -1.32
N ILE A 6 5.93 -14.89 -0.98
CA ILE A 6 6.87 -14.62 0.11
C ILE A 6 7.73 -13.40 -0.23
N THR A 7 8.27 -13.32 -1.45
CA THR A 7 9.09 -12.18 -1.88
C THR A 7 8.29 -10.88 -1.85
N ALA A 8 7.05 -10.88 -2.36
CA ALA A 8 6.18 -9.71 -2.34
C ALA A 8 5.84 -9.27 -0.91
N PHE A 9 5.56 -10.23 -0.01
CA PHE A 9 5.32 -9.97 1.39
C PHE A 9 6.53 -9.35 2.09
N VAL A 10 7.72 -9.94 1.93
CA VAL A 10 8.98 -9.43 2.51
C VAL A 10 9.31 -8.05 1.97
N LEU A 11 9.15 -7.82 0.67
CA LEU A 11 9.33 -6.50 0.07
C LEU A 11 8.38 -5.47 0.67
N GLY A 12 7.11 -5.83 0.88
CA GLY A 12 6.13 -4.97 1.53
C GLY A 12 6.53 -4.59 2.96
N LEU A 13 7.09 -5.53 3.73
CA LEU A 13 7.63 -5.25 5.07
C LEU A 13 8.83 -4.30 5.02
N VAL A 14 9.79 -4.53 4.12
CA VAL A 14 10.97 -3.66 3.96
C VAL A 14 10.57 -2.25 3.54
N PHE A 15 9.59 -2.11 2.63
CA PHE A 15 9.04 -0.81 2.23
C PHE A 15 8.34 -0.08 3.37
N ASN A 16 7.70 -0.79 4.29
CA ASN A 16 7.07 -0.19 5.47
C ASN A 16 8.08 0.16 6.58
N ALA A 17 9.30 -0.40 6.52
CA ALA A 17 10.34 -0.13 7.51
C ALA A 17 11.03 1.21 7.29
N THR A 18 10.98 1.77 6.08
CA THR A 18 11.59 3.07 5.79
C THR A 18 10.74 4.22 6.34
N PRO A 19 11.35 5.26 6.95
CA PRO A 19 10.60 6.40 7.45
C PRO A 19 9.99 7.18 6.27
N GLY A 20 8.66 7.18 6.20
CA GLY A 20 7.89 7.90 5.18
C GLY A 20 6.68 8.66 5.76
N PRO A 21 5.82 9.24 4.90
CA PRO A 21 4.66 10.03 5.34
C PRO A 21 3.70 9.27 6.25
N VAL A 22 3.40 8.01 5.90
CA VAL A 22 2.53 7.12 6.70
C VAL A 22 3.18 6.84 8.06
N PHE A 23 4.48 6.55 8.10
CA PHE A 23 5.20 6.35 9.36
C PHE A 23 5.13 7.60 10.26
N ALA A 24 5.40 8.78 9.71
CA ALA A 24 5.33 10.04 10.46
C ALA A 24 3.92 10.29 11.02
N GLU A 25 2.89 10.03 10.22
CA GLU A 25 1.49 10.15 10.64
C GLU A 25 1.12 9.12 11.72
N THR A 26 1.57 7.87 11.58
CA THR A 26 1.35 6.80 12.56
C THR A 26 2.00 7.13 13.90
N VAL A 27 3.22 7.67 13.90
CA VAL A 27 3.87 8.17 15.12
C VAL A 27 3.08 9.34 15.71
N ARG A 28 2.67 10.32 14.89
CA ARG A 28 1.89 11.48 15.34
C ARG A 28 0.59 11.07 16.01
N GLN A 29 -0.17 10.17 15.39
CA GLN A 29 -1.44 9.67 15.94
C GLN A 29 -1.22 8.72 17.11
N GLY A 30 -0.14 7.93 17.10
CA GLY A 30 0.25 7.07 18.22
C GLY A 30 0.57 7.86 19.49
N VAL A 31 1.33 8.95 19.35
CA VAL A 31 1.66 9.84 20.48
C VAL A 31 0.42 10.55 21.03
N ARG A 32 -0.53 10.93 20.16
CA ARG A 32 -1.75 11.67 20.57
C ARG A 32 -2.88 10.78 21.08
N GLY A 33 -3.05 9.59 20.51
CA GLY A 33 -4.24 8.74 20.69
C GLY A 33 -3.93 7.25 20.88
N GLY A 34 -2.68 6.90 21.16
CA GLY A 34 -2.24 5.55 21.49
C GLY A 34 -2.31 4.56 20.31
N PHE A 35 -2.17 3.28 20.64
CA PHE A 35 -2.08 2.19 19.66
C PHE A 35 -3.26 2.13 18.69
N ARG A 36 -4.50 2.33 19.17
CA ARG A 36 -5.69 2.25 18.30
C ARG A 36 -5.68 3.33 17.22
N SER A 37 -5.23 4.54 17.55
CA SER A 37 -5.12 5.64 16.58
C SER A 37 -4.01 5.37 15.57
N ALA A 38 -2.86 4.87 16.02
CA ALA A 38 -1.78 4.42 15.12
C ALA A 38 -2.23 3.28 14.19
N LEU A 39 -2.95 2.28 14.71
CA LEU A 39 -3.46 1.15 13.93
C LEU A 39 -4.47 1.61 12.87
N ALA A 40 -5.34 2.58 13.19
CA ALA A 40 -6.27 3.16 12.23
C ALA A 40 -5.56 3.81 11.04
N VAL A 41 -4.42 4.49 11.26
CA VAL A 41 -3.60 5.06 10.18
C VAL A 41 -3.04 3.94 9.29
N GLN A 42 -2.49 2.88 9.88
CA GLN A 42 -1.94 1.76 9.10
C GLN A 42 -3.02 1.02 8.29
N LEU A 43 -4.20 0.79 8.88
CA LEU A 43 -5.34 0.22 8.15
C LEU A 43 -5.78 1.13 7.00
N GLY A 44 -5.84 2.44 7.23
CA GLY A 44 -6.11 3.43 6.20
C GLY A 44 -5.08 3.40 5.06
N SER A 45 -3.80 3.25 5.39
CA SER A 45 -2.72 3.09 4.41
C SER A 45 -2.94 1.85 3.54
N LEU A 46 -3.23 0.70 4.16
CA LEU A 46 -3.48 -0.56 3.42
C LEU A 46 -4.69 -0.45 2.49
N VAL A 47 -5.76 0.23 2.92
CA VAL A 47 -6.92 0.52 2.07
C VAL A 47 -6.52 1.40 0.88
N GLY A 48 -5.68 2.42 1.12
CA GLY A 48 -5.12 3.27 0.07
C GLY A 48 -4.30 2.48 -0.95
N ASP A 49 -3.41 1.59 -0.49
CA ASP A 49 -2.59 0.73 -1.35
C ASP A 49 -3.45 -0.20 -2.21
N ALA A 50 -4.48 -0.82 -1.60
CA ALA A 50 -5.41 -1.68 -2.31
C ALA A 50 -6.21 -0.91 -3.37
N LEU A 51 -6.71 0.28 -3.03
CA LEU A 51 -7.42 1.14 -3.97
C LEU A 51 -6.52 1.55 -5.14
N TRP A 52 -5.29 1.98 -4.84
CA TRP A 52 -4.31 2.35 -5.85
C TRP A 52 -4.02 1.18 -6.81
N ALA A 53 -3.83 -0.03 -6.28
CA ALA A 53 -3.60 -1.22 -7.09
C ALA A 53 -4.80 -1.56 -7.98
N VAL A 54 -6.03 -1.52 -7.44
CA VAL A 54 -7.25 -1.77 -8.23
C VAL A 54 -7.40 -0.76 -9.36
N VAL A 55 -7.23 0.53 -9.06
CA VAL A 55 -7.33 1.59 -10.07
C VAL A 55 -6.22 1.44 -11.13
N GLY A 56 -4.99 1.21 -10.70
CA GLY A 56 -3.84 1.05 -11.59
C GLY A 56 -3.98 -0.15 -12.53
N LEU A 57 -4.30 -1.33 -11.98
CA LEU A 57 -4.47 -2.55 -12.78
C LEU A 57 -5.68 -2.47 -13.71
N THR A 58 -6.78 -1.88 -13.25
CA THR A 58 -7.96 -1.64 -14.10
C THR A 58 -7.60 -0.69 -15.24
N GLY A 59 -6.91 0.42 -14.93
CA GLY A 59 -6.45 1.39 -15.91
C GLY A 59 -5.53 0.77 -16.96
N VAL A 60 -4.52 0.00 -16.55
CA VAL A 60 -3.64 -0.75 -17.45
C VAL A 60 -4.45 -1.72 -18.31
N GLY A 61 -5.37 -2.47 -17.71
CA GLY A 61 -6.23 -3.41 -18.43
C GLY A 61 -7.14 -2.73 -19.47
N LEU A 62 -7.56 -1.49 -19.23
CA LEU A 62 -8.30 -0.69 -20.21
C LEU A 62 -7.40 -0.15 -21.32
N LEU A 63 -6.22 0.38 -20.97
CA LEU A 63 -5.25 0.91 -21.95
C LEU A 63 -4.79 -0.17 -22.94
N LEU A 64 -4.56 -1.39 -22.49
CA LEU A 64 -4.18 -2.53 -23.35
C LEU A 64 -5.28 -2.94 -24.35
N ARG A 65 -6.50 -2.40 -24.24
CA ARG A 65 -7.56 -2.58 -25.24
C ARG A 65 -7.51 -1.58 -26.37
N LEU A 66 -6.74 -0.50 -26.23
CA LEU A 66 -6.56 0.49 -27.30
C LEU A 66 -5.72 -0.13 -28.42
N GLU A 67 -6.19 0.03 -29.67
CA GLU A 67 -5.55 -0.58 -30.85
C GLU A 67 -4.10 -0.11 -31.05
N SER A 68 -3.77 1.11 -30.61
CA SER A 68 -2.40 1.66 -30.66
C SER A 68 -1.42 1.01 -29.67
N LEU A 69 -1.91 0.28 -28.66
CA LEU A 69 -1.12 -0.35 -27.59
C LEU A 69 -1.19 -1.88 -27.60
N ARG A 70 -1.91 -2.46 -28.57
CA ARG A 70 -2.13 -3.90 -28.71
C ARG A 70 -1.09 -4.52 -29.63
#